data_AF-A0A0T6BFR0-F1
#
_entry.id   AF-A0A0T6BFR0-F1
#
_cell.length_a   1.000
_cell.length_b   1.000
_cell.length_c   1.000
_cell.angle_alpha   90.00
_cell.angle_beta   90.00
_cell.angle_gamma   90.00
#
_symmetry.space_group_name_H-M   'P 1'
#
loop_
_entity.id
_entity.type
_entity.pdbx_description
1 polymer ?
#
loop_
_entity_poly.entity_id
_entity_poly.type
_entity_poly.pdbx_seq_one_letter_code
_entity_poly.pdbx_strand_id
1 'polypeptide(L)'
;YRKNSGFVIIIELLQYMTNMDTLTQPIQSSMVCTFCIAEILSRHHDSNRTDVVDLCNSYVGRCLNPQEEDFLNNPTILIACLDFIWEYLTWSSLNLHYFNNSGGIYVLLDVIEFNCFPVQLTALSFLVDLCEEGSCIPYLLTWRGRNGTALPMLLDIFRKENQRLKVKTCDDGIISDIELPLMGEKQFRLTFRDRKDPNSSPAILDVLGSCRPKIYALLHLLNCHKVDVVEAVNDRYRISQPLEMRDEITKLLAENYFPLKLGEIWVELKKDMEVAGIRPLAYDLEIISTMVRRYYKWSVFIRNAQEKIVQKQKKQEIKEEKLFYNHLREIHLSESLDALDDLRYIARCTENVFRLMAKMKQKDQVRKTWVYDPEFYIKFHMTFMHTLSVTVRRLTQ
;
A
#
# COMPACT_ATOMS: atom_id res chain seq x y z
N TYR A 1 -49.71 6.27 -18.02
CA TYR A 1 -48.29 6.59 -17.79
C TYR A 1 -47.70 5.56 -16.86
N ARG A 2 -47.04 4.52 -17.39
CA ARG A 2 -46.52 3.39 -16.60
C ARG A 2 -45.22 3.81 -15.91
N LYS A 3 -45.09 3.58 -14.60
CA LYS A 3 -43.89 3.85 -13.80
C LYS A 3 -42.59 3.31 -14.44
N ASN A 4 -42.68 2.28 -15.27
CA ASN A 4 -41.55 1.62 -15.92
C ASN A 4 -40.98 2.34 -17.16
N SER A 5 -41.66 3.37 -17.72
CA SER A 5 -41.13 4.06 -18.90
C SER A 5 -40.08 5.12 -18.54
N GLY A 6 -40.16 5.73 -17.36
CA GLY A 6 -39.27 6.84 -16.97
C GLY A 6 -37.81 6.42 -16.86
N PHE A 7 -37.52 5.35 -16.12
CA PHE A 7 -36.14 4.86 -15.95
C PHE A 7 -35.52 4.45 -17.29
N VAL A 8 -36.26 3.73 -18.14
CA VAL A 8 -35.77 3.29 -19.46
C VAL A 8 -35.41 4.48 -20.34
N ILE A 9 -36.26 5.52 -20.40
CA ILE A 9 -35.99 6.74 -21.18
C ILE A 9 -34.73 7.46 -20.67
N ILE A 10 -34.54 7.52 -19.36
CA ILE A 10 -33.38 8.16 -18.74
C ILE A 10 -32.10 7.38 -19.06
N ILE A 11 -32.14 6.04 -19.04
CA ILE A 11 -31.00 5.21 -19.44
C ILE A 11 -30.68 5.35 -20.94
N GLU A 12 -31.70 5.38 -21.81
CA GLU A 12 -31.51 5.61 -23.25
C GLU A 12 -30.90 6.99 -23.51
N LEU A 13 -31.31 8.01 -22.76
CA LEU A 13 -30.73 9.35 -22.83
C LEU A 13 -29.26 9.36 -22.38
N LEU A 14 -28.93 8.67 -21.28
CA LEU A 14 -27.54 8.50 -20.84
C LEU A 14 -26.70 7.78 -21.88
N GLN A 15 -27.22 6.70 -22.47
CA GLN A 15 -26.54 5.98 -23.56
C GLN A 15 -26.28 6.89 -24.76
N TYR A 16 -27.26 7.68 -25.16
CA TYR A 16 -27.11 8.65 -26.24
C TYR A 16 -26.03 9.69 -25.92
N MET A 17 -26.00 10.25 -24.70
CA MET A 17 -25.01 11.24 -24.30
C MET A 17 -23.60 10.67 -24.17
N THR A 18 -23.44 9.46 -23.62
CA THR A 18 -22.13 8.79 -23.47
C THR A 18 -21.52 8.41 -24.84
N ASN A 19 -22.35 8.10 -25.82
CA ASN A 19 -21.94 7.73 -27.18
C ASN A 19 -21.69 8.92 -28.11
N MET A 20 -21.84 10.16 -27.63
CA MET A 20 -21.49 11.35 -28.41
C MET A 20 -20.01 11.37 -28.75
N ASP A 21 -19.64 11.83 -29.94
CA ASP A 21 -18.24 11.92 -30.36
C ASP A 21 -17.43 12.81 -29.42
N THR A 22 -18.01 13.90 -28.90
CA THR A 22 -17.34 14.81 -27.96
C THR A 22 -18.19 15.11 -26.73
N LEU A 23 -17.58 15.01 -25.55
CA LEU A 23 -18.23 15.38 -24.28
C LEU A 23 -18.03 16.86 -23.97
N THR A 24 -18.89 17.70 -24.54
CA THR A 24 -18.92 19.14 -24.25
C THR A 24 -19.41 19.45 -22.82
N GLN A 25 -19.07 20.61 -22.29
CA GLN A 25 -19.48 21.04 -20.94
C GLN A 25 -21.02 21.05 -20.72
N PRO A 26 -21.87 21.49 -21.67
CA PRO A 26 -23.33 21.41 -21.52
C PRO A 26 -23.85 19.97 -21.47
N ILE A 27 -23.27 19.06 -22.27
CA ILE A 27 -23.62 17.64 -22.25
C ILE A 27 -23.27 17.05 -20.87
N GLN A 28 -22.06 17.31 -20.37
CA GLN A 28 -21.65 16.85 -19.04
C GLN A 28 -22.56 17.40 -17.92
N SER A 29 -22.95 18.67 -18.00
CA SER A 29 -23.87 19.27 -17.02
C SER A 29 -25.25 18.62 -17.06
N SER A 30 -25.71 18.24 -18.26
CA SER A 30 -26.98 17.53 -18.45
C SER A 30 -26.90 16.11 -17.91
N MET A 31 -25.79 15.40 -18.18
CA MET A 31 -25.52 14.06 -17.68
C MET A 31 -25.49 14.00 -16.15
N VAL A 32 -24.96 15.00 -15.45
CA VAL A 32 -25.02 15.07 -13.97
C VAL A 32 -26.47 14.96 -13.49
N CYS A 33 -27.34 15.83 -14.00
CA CYS A 33 -28.76 15.80 -13.66
C CYS A 33 -29.40 14.46 -14.02
N THR A 34 -29.04 13.90 -15.17
CA THR A 34 -29.59 12.63 -15.64
C THR A 34 -29.16 11.45 -14.76
N PHE A 35 -27.90 11.39 -14.30
CA PHE A 35 -27.43 10.40 -13.33
C PHE A 35 -28.15 10.52 -11.99
N CYS A 36 -28.31 11.73 -11.44
CA CYS A 36 -29.04 11.94 -10.19
C CYS A 36 -30.52 11.54 -10.31
N ILE A 37 -31.16 11.80 -11.46
CA ILE A 37 -32.54 11.34 -11.71
C ILE A 37 -32.57 9.80 -11.82
N ALA A 38 -31.59 9.20 -12.50
CA ALA A 38 -31.49 7.75 -12.65
C ALA A 38 -31.34 7.04 -11.29
N GLU A 39 -30.56 7.62 -10.37
CA GLU A 39 -30.36 7.14 -8.99
C GLU A 39 -31.67 7.14 -8.18
N ILE A 40 -32.44 8.22 -8.24
CA ILE A 40 -33.74 8.27 -7.55
C ILE A 40 -34.71 7.22 -8.12
N LEU A 41 -34.68 7.04 -9.44
CA LEU A 41 -35.56 6.10 -10.14
C LEU A 41 -35.14 4.63 -9.93
N SER A 42 -33.84 4.34 -9.78
CA SER A 42 -33.34 2.98 -9.61
C SER A 42 -33.80 2.33 -8.31
N ARG A 43 -33.96 3.11 -7.22
CA ARG A 43 -34.47 2.63 -5.91
C ARG A 43 -35.88 2.01 -5.99
N HIS A 44 -36.62 2.32 -7.04
CA HIS A 44 -37.99 1.83 -7.26
C HIS A 44 -38.10 0.87 -8.44
N HIS A 45 -36.98 0.51 -9.06
CA HIS A 45 -36.95 -0.25 -10.31
C HIS A 45 -36.30 -1.62 -10.13
N ASP A 46 -37.12 -2.67 -10.17
CA ASP A 46 -36.70 -4.05 -9.93
C ASP A 46 -36.22 -4.74 -11.22
N SER A 47 -35.19 -4.19 -11.88
CA SER A 47 -34.65 -4.79 -13.11
C SER A 47 -33.18 -5.15 -13.05
N ASN A 48 -32.89 -6.42 -13.30
CA ASN A 48 -31.57 -6.98 -13.57
C ASN A 48 -31.10 -6.61 -14.99
N ARG A 49 -30.87 -5.32 -15.23
CA ARG A 49 -30.39 -4.79 -16.50
C ARG A 49 -28.88 -4.59 -16.45
N THR A 50 -28.13 -5.56 -16.97
CA THR A 50 -26.66 -5.50 -17.00
C THR A 50 -26.13 -4.40 -17.93
N ASP A 51 -26.93 -3.98 -18.93
CA ASP A 51 -26.56 -2.90 -19.85
C ASP A 51 -26.40 -1.53 -19.16
N VAL A 52 -27.01 -1.33 -18.00
CA VAL A 52 -26.81 -0.14 -17.15
C VAL A 52 -25.40 -0.15 -16.54
N VAL A 53 -24.91 -1.34 -16.15
CA VAL A 53 -23.56 -1.52 -15.61
C VAL A 53 -22.53 -1.22 -16.70
N ASP A 54 -22.73 -1.74 -17.91
CA ASP A 54 -21.87 -1.48 -19.06
C ASP A 54 -21.80 0.00 -19.42
N LEU A 55 -22.95 0.69 -19.40
CA LEU A 55 -23.03 2.13 -19.64
C LEU A 55 -22.17 2.92 -18.64
N CYS A 56 -22.29 2.62 -17.35
CA CYS A 56 -21.52 3.30 -16.31
C CYS A 56 -20.03 2.99 -16.43
N ASN A 57 -19.67 1.72 -16.64
CA ASN A 57 -18.27 1.31 -16.85
C ASN A 57 -17.65 1.96 -18.09
N SER A 58 -18.42 2.09 -19.18
CA SER A 58 -18.00 2.78 -20.40
C SER A 58 -17.73 4.26 -20.15
N TYR A 59 -18.63 4.94 -19.42
CA TYR A 59 -18.45 6.34 -19.06
C TYR A 59 -17.24 6.56 -18.14
N VAL A 60 -17.09 5.74 -17.10
CA VAL A 60 -15.91 5.80 -16.20
C VAL A 60 -14.63 5.50 -16.97
N GLY A 61 -14.65 4.52 -17.88
CA GLY A 61 -13.52 4.20 -18.76
C GLY A 61 -13.12 5.38 -19.65
N ARG A 62 -14.10 6.12 -20.20
CA ARG A 62 -13.86 7.36 -20.96
C ARG A 62 -13.33 8.49 -20.08
N CYS A 63 -13.70 8.55 -18.80
CA CYS A 63 -13.12 9.50 -17.84
C CYS A 63 -11.66 9.19 -17.51
N LEU A 64 -11.30 7.90 -17.43
CA LEU A 64 -9.91 7.47 -17.21
C LEU A 64 -9.05 7.66 -18.46
N ASN A 65 -9.62 7.46 -19.64
CA ASN A 65 -8.95 7.61 -20.94
C ASN A 65 -9.76 8.57 -21.84
N PRO A 66 -9.67 9.89 -21.60
CA PRO A 66 -10.37 10.89 -22.40
C PRO A 66 -9.92 10.86 -23.86
N GLN A 67 -10.85 11.14 -24.77
CA GLN A 67 -10.49 11.46 -26.15
C GLN A 67 -9.86 12.87 -26.22
N GLU A 68 -9.06 13.16 -27.25
CA GLU A 68 -8.33 14.45 -27.37
C GLU A 68 -9.27 15.68 -27.35
N GLU A 69 -10.51 15.50 -27.84
CA GLU A 69 -11.52 16.56 -27.94
C GLU A 69 -12.46 16.63 -26.72
N ASP A 70 -12.31 15.73 -25.75
CA ASP A 70 -13.19 15.68 -24.58
C ASP A 70 -12.81 16.74 -23.53
N PHE A 71 -13.79 17.54 -23.10
CA PHE A 71 -13.61 18.55 -22.06
C PHE A 71 -13.85 17.98 -20.64
N LEU A 72 -13.21 16.87 -20.28
CA LEU A 72 -13.44 16.20 -18.98
C LEU A 72 -12.76 16.94 -17.83
N ASN A 73 -13.44 17.94 -17.26
CA ASN A 73 -12.91 18.68 -16.12
C ASN A 73 -13.89 18.80 -14.94
N ASN A 74 -15.02 18.09 -14.98
CA ASN A 74 -16.00 18.16 -13.90
C ASN A 74 -15.96 16.89 -13.02
N PRO A 75 -15.39 16.93 -11.81
CA PRO A 75 -15.42 15.77 -10.91
C PRO A 75 -16.85 15.40 -10.48
N THR A 76 -17.81 16.33 -10.60
CA THR A 76 -19.21 16.14 -10.19
C THR A 76 -19.92 15.06 -10.99
N ILE A 77 -19.63 14.93 -12.30
CA ILE A 77 -20.28 13.91 -13.13
C ILE A 77 -19.77 12.51 -12.79
N LEU A 78 -18.48 12.38 -12.50
CA LEU A 78 -17.92 11.11 -12.05
C LEU A 78 -18.47 10.73 -10.67
N ILE A 79 -18.61 11.69 -9.76
CA ILE A 79 -19.29 11.47 -8.47
C ILE A 79 -20.74 11.01 -8.68
N ALA A 80 -21.52 11.70 -9.52
CA ALA A 80 -22.91 11.33 -9.78
C ALA A 80 -23.04 9.95 -10.44
N CYS A 81 -22.13 9.60 -11.35
CA CYS A 81 -22.09 8.27 -11.97
C CYS A 81 -21.71 7.18 -10.94
N LEU A 82 -20.74 7.43 -10.07
CA LEU A 82 -20.33 6.51 -9.00
C LEU A 82 -21.44 6.30 -7.97
N ASP A 83 -22.13 7.37 -7.58
CA ASP A 83 -23.26 7.31 -6.66
C ASP A 83 -24.43 6.53 -7.27
N PHE A 84 -24.73 6.79 -8.54
CA PHE A 84 -25.75 6.07 -9.30
C PHE A 84 -25.45 4.56 -9.40
N ILE A 85 -24.23 4.19 -9.84
CA ILE A 85 -23.88 2.77 -10.00
C ILE A 85 -23.83 2.08 -8.62
N TRP A 86 -23.33 2.74 -7.59
CA TRP A 86 -23.29 2.19 -6.23
C TRP A 86 -24.69 1.87 -5.72
N GLU A 87 -25.62 2.83 -5.80
CA GLU A 87 -27.03 2.58 -5.47
C GLU A 87 -27.62 1.47 -6.34
N TYR A 88 -27.38 1.49 -7.65
CA TYR A 88 -27.93 0.48 -8.58
C TYR A 88 -27.47 -0.96 -8.27
N LEU A 89 -26.23 -1.15 -7.82
CA LEU A 89 -25.69 -2.47 -7.47
C LEU A 89 -26.17 -2.94 -6.10
N THR A 90 -26.34 -2.03 -5.14
CA THR A 90 -26.80 -2.34 -3.78
C THR A 90 -28.14 -3.12 -3.77
N TRP A 91 -29.01 -2.87 -4.76
CA TRP A 91 -30.32 -3.51 -4.86
C TRP A 91 -30.34 -4.83 -5.65
N SER A 92 -29.23 -5.27 -6.27
CA SER A 92 -29.21 -6.50 -7.10
C SER A 92 -27.88 -7.26 -7.04
N SER A 93 -27.92 -8.45 -6.45
CA SER A 93 -26.77 -9.38 -6.42
C SER A 93 -26.35 -9.86 -7.82
N LEU A 94 -27.29 -9.94 -8.77
CA LEU A 94 -26.99 -10.31 -10.16
C LEU A 94 -26.16 -9.23 -10.84
N ASN A 95 -26.55 -7.96 -10.69
CA ASN A 95 -25.81 -6.84 -11.27
C ASN A 95 -24.45 -6.68 -10.59
N LEU A 96 -24.36 -6.90 -9.28
CA LEU A 96 -23.09 -6.92 -8.55
C LEU A 96 -22.14 -7.99 -9.07
N HIS A 97 -22.61 -9.22 -9.22
CA HIS A 97 -21.80 -10.29 -9.78
C HIS A 97 -21.37 -10.00 -11.23
N TYR A 98 -22.25 -9.37 -12.01
CA TYR A 98 -21.90 -8.92 -13.37
C TYR A 98 -20.85 -7.80 -13.36
N PHE A 99 -20.97 -6.82 -12.45
CA PHE A 99 -19.98 -5.75 -12.27
C PHE A 99 -18.60 -6.30 -11.92
N ASN A 100 -18.53 -7.30 -11.04
CA ASN A 100 -17.26 -7.94 -10.67
C ASN A 100 -16.65 -8.70 -11.85
N ASN A 101 -17.47 -9.44 -12.61
CA ASN A 101 -17.01 -10.20 -13.77
C ASN A 101 -16.61 -9.33 -14.97
N SER A 102 -17.23 -8.16 -15.12
CA SER A 102 -16.89 -7.18 -16.16
C SER A 102 -15.64 -6.36 -15.82
N GLY A 103 -15.00 -6.63 -14.68
CA GLY A 103 -13.79 -5.92 -14.24
C GLY A 103 -14.08 -4.56 -13.61
N GLY A 104 -15.32 -4.27 -13.24
CA GLY A 104 -15.73 -2.99 -12.65
C GLY A 104 -14.96 -2.60 -11.39
N ILE A 105 -14.56 -3.57 -10.56
CA ILE A 105 -13.72 -3.31 -9.37
C ILE A 105 -12.35 -2.76 -9.77
N TYR A 106 -11.74 -3.27 -10.84
CA TYR A 106 -10.43 -2.76 -11.30
C TYR A 106 -10.56 -1.33 -11.81
N VAL A 107 -11.62 -1.04 -12.57
CA VAL A 107 -11.94 0.33 -13.01
C VAL A 107 -12.16 1.26 -11.81
N LEU A 108 -12.86 0.81 -10.77
CA LEU A 108 -13.05 1.57 -9.53
C LEU A 108 -11.72 1.86 -8.81
N LEU A 109 -10.80 0.89 -8.79
CA LEU A 109 -9.47 1.06 -8.19
C LEU A 109 -8.60 2.04 -8.98
N ASP A 110 -8.68 2.01 -10.32
CA ASP A 110 -8.03 3.00 -11.18
C ASP A 110 -8.61 4.40 -10.93
N VAL A 111 -9.93 4.53 -10.73
CA VAL A 111 -10.56 5.79 -10.33
C VAL A 111 -9.98 6.31 -9.02
N ILE A 112 -9.78 5.45 -8.04
CA ILE A 112 -9.19 5.82 -6.74
C ILE A 112 -7.72 6.27 -6.91
N GLU A 113 -6.94 5.61 -7.77
CA GLU A 113 -5.52 5.97 -7.99
C GLU A 113 -5.36 7.34 -8.69
N PHE A 114 -6.19 7.63 -9.71
CA PHE A 114 -5.94 8.76 -10.62
C PHE A 114 -6.76 10.03 -10.36
N ASN A 115 -7.84 9.99 -9.58
CA ASN A 115 -8.73 11.13 -9.45
C ASN A 115 -8.45 12.02 -8.23
N CYS A 116 -9.09 13.19 -8.21
CA CYS A 116 -8.97 14.16 -7.13
C CYS A 116 -9.73 13.71 -5.86
N PHE A 117 -9.39 14.36 -4.73
CA PHE A 117 -9.86 13.98 -3.39
C PHE A 117 -11.39 13.74 -3.28
N PRO A 118 -12.29 14.60 -3.80
CA PRO A 118 -13.73 14.34 -3.72
C PRO A 118 -14.19 13.05 -4.40
N VAL A 119 -13.62 12.74 -5.58
CA VAL A 119 -13.92 11.49 -6.30
C VAL A 119 -13.35 10.29 -5.55
N GLN A 120 -12.11 10.41 -5.04
CA GLN A 120 -11.48 9.36 -4.22
C GLN A 120 -12.33 9.04 -2.99
N LEU A 121 -12.89 10.07 -2.35
CA LEU A 121 -13.73 9.90 -1.18
C LEU A 121 -14.98 9.07 -1.50
N THR A 122 -15.69 9.39 -2.59
CA THR A 122 -16.88 8.64 -3.02
C THR A 122 -16.52 7.22 -3.45
N ALA A 123 -15.49 7.07 -4.28
CA ALA A 123 -15.04 5.76 -4.77
C ALA A 123 -14.56 4.83 -3.64
N LEU A 124 -13.88 5.38 -2.63
CA LEU A 124 -13.49 4.61 -1.44
C LEU A 124 -14.69 4.18 -0.60
N SER A 125 -15.74 5.00 -0.48
CA SER A 125 -16.97 4.58 0.21
C SER A 125 -17.61 3.40 -0.51
N PHE A 126 -17.75 3.53 -1.83
CA PHE A 126 -18.29 2.47 -2.68
C PHE A 126 -17.46 1.18 -2.56
N LEU A 127 -16.13 1.28 -2.57
CA LEU A 127 -15.25 0.12 -2.41
C LEU A 127 -15.40 -0.56 -1.04
N VAL A 128 -15.59 0.20 0.05
CA VAL A 128 -15.79 -0.38 1.40
C VAL A 128 -17.01 -1.27 1.42
N ASP A 129 -18.15 -0.79 0.93
CA ASP A 129 -19.41 -1.53 0.89
C ASP A 129 -19.31 -2.79 0.03
N LEU A 130 -18.69 -2.67 -1.14
CA LEU A 130 -18.39 -3.81 -2.03
C LEU A 130 -17.51 -4.88 -1.34
N CYS A 131 -16.54 -4.45 -0.52
CA CYS A 131 -15.64 -5.35 0.19
C CYS A 131 -16.30 -6.00 1.43
N GLU A 132 -17.35 -5.39 1.98
CA GLU A 132 -18.10 -5.95 3.11
C GLU A 132 -18.80 -7.26 2.70
N GLU A 133 -19.43 -7.28 1.52
CA GLU A 133 -20.02 -8.51 0.93
C GLU A 133 -18.94 -9.60 0.76
N GLY A 134 -17.75 -9.21 0.30
CA GLY A 134 -16.54 -10.04 0.28
C GLY A 134 -16.17 -10.64 -1.07
N SER A 135 -17.09 -10.65 -2.05
CA SER A 135 -16.81 -11.12 -3.41
C SER A 135 -15.74 -10.27 -4.11
N CYS A 136 -15.57 -9.01 -3.67
CA CYS A 136 -14.65 -8.03 -4.24
C CYS A 136 -13.21 -8.15 -3.73
N ILE A 137 -12.99 -8.85 -2.61
CA ILE A 137 -11.67 -8.93 -1.94
C ILE A 137 -10.58 -9.54 -2.84
N PRO A 138 -10.82 -10.63 -3.60
CA PRO A 138 -9.80 -11.17 -4.50
C PRO A 138 -9.31 -10.14 -5.52
N TYR A 139 -10.24 -9.37 -6.12
CA TYR A 139 -9.93 -8.34 -7.10
C TYR A 139 -9.11 -7.19 -6.49
N LEU A 140 -9.43 -6.77 -5.27
CA LEU A 140 -8.65 -5.77 -4.53
C LEU A 140 -7.20 -6.21 -4.32
N LEU A 141 -6.98 -7.47 -3.97
CA LEU A 141 -5.64 -8.02 -3.72
C LEU A 141 -4.84 -8.24 -5.01
N THR A 142 -5.50 -8.65 -6.09
CA THR A 142 -4.86 -8.92 -7.38
C THR A 142 -4.62 -7.66 -8.21
N TRP A 143 -5.28 -6.55 -7.91
CA TRP A 143 -5.10 -5.29 -8.64
C TRP A 143 -3.65 -4.77 -8.57
N ARG A 144 -3.20 -4.23 -9.70
CA ARG A 144 -1.88 -3.63 -9.87
C ARG A 144 -2.05 -2.31 -10.60
N GLY A 145 -1.84 -1.23 -9.87
CA GLY A 145 -1.84 0.13 -10.41
C GLY A 145 -0.48 0.53 -10.95
N ARG A 146 -0.33 1.83 -11.21
CA ARG A 146 0.93 2.40 -11.70
C ARG A 146 2.05 2.32 -10.68
N ASN A 147 1.71 2.53 -9.40
CA ASN A 147 2.67 2.63 -8.31
C ASN A 147 2.75 1.39 -7.41
N GLY A 148 2.08 0.28 -7.79
CA GLY A 148 2.16 -0.98 -7.05
C GLY A 148 0.80 -1.63 -6.79
N THR A 149 0.66 -2.25 -5.62
CA THR A 149 -0.57 -2.96 -5.22
C THR A 149 -1.57 -2.01 -4.55
N ALA A 150 -2.79 -2.49 -4.28
CA ALA A 150 -3.82 -1.66 -3.65
C ALA A 150 -3.42 -1.13 -2.26
N LEU A 151 -2.67 -1.91 -1.47
CA LEU A 151 -2.33 -1.52 -0.10
C LEU A 151 -1.41 -0.29 -0.01
N PRO A 152 -0.25 -0.23 -0.70
CA PRO A 152 0.55 1.00 -0.82
C PRO A 152 -0.26 2.21 -1.32
N MET A 153 -1.13 2.01 -2.31
CA MET A 153 -1.99 3.09 -2.84
C MET A 153 -2.94 3.63 -1.77
N LEU A 154 -3.63 2.76 -1.02
CA LEU A 154 -4.50 3.18 0.09
C LEU A 154 -3.72 3.90 1.20
N LEU A 155 -2.53 3.41 1.55
CA LEU A 155 -1.66 4.05 2.55
C LEU A 155 -1.15 5.41 2.08
N ASP A 156 -0.86 5.57 0.79
CA ASP A 156 -0.50 6.86 0.22
C ASP A 156 -1.65 7.87 0.29
N ILE A 157 -2.89 7.45 0.02
CA ILE A 157 -4.07 8.31 0.20
C ILE A 157 -4.22 8.71 1.68
N PHE A 158 -4.02 7.78 2.62
CA PHE A 158 -4.05 8.08 4.06
C PHE A 158 -3.00 9.15 4.43
N ARG A 159 -1.78 9.05 3.91
CA ARG A 159 -0.72 10.05 4.13
C ARG A 159 -1.07 11.41 3.53
N LYS A 160 -1.50 11.44 2.28
CA LYS A 160 -1.92 12.67 1.59
C LYS A 160 -3.04 13.37 2.35
N GLU A 161 -3.97 12.60 2.93
CA GLU A 161 -5.00 13.17 3.78
C GLU A 161 -4.46 13.72 5.11
N ASN A 162 -3.56 13.01 5.80
CA ASN A 162 -2.92 13.54 7.01
C ASN A 162 -2.17 14.85 6.72
N GLN A 163 -1.52 14.96 5.56
CA GLN A 163 -0.87 16.19 5.10
C GLN A 163 -1.89 17.30 4.83
N ARG A 164 -3.00 16.99 4.14
CA ARG A 164 -4.11 17.92 3.88
C ARG A 164 -4.72 18.48 5.17
N LEU A 165 -4.84 17.63 6.19
CA LEU A 165 -5.34 17.99 7.53
C LEU A 165 -4.27 18.61 8.43
N LYS A 166 -3.01 18.63 7.99
CA LYS A 166 -1.84 19.14 8.71
C LYS A 166 -1.67 18.48 10.09
N VAL A 167 -1.83 17.16 10.12
CA VAL A 167 -1.51 16.35 11.29
C VAL A 167 -0.01 16.48 11.59
N LYS A 168 0.35 16.59 12.88
CA LYS A 168 1.74 16.77 13.31
C LYS A 168 2.51 15.45 13.26
N THR A 169 3.20 15.20 12.15
CA THR A 169 4.09 14.06 11.97
C THR A 169 5.52 14.52 11.64
N CYS A 170 6.51 13.70 11.98
CA CYS A 170 7.88 13.88 11.50
C CYS A 170 8.00 13.54 10.00
N ASP A 171 9.17 13.81 9.39
CA ASP A 171 9.41 13.59 7.96
C ASP A 171 9.17 12.13 7.52
N ASP A 172 9.52 11.15 8.39
CA ASP A 172 9.30 9.72 8.16
C ASP A 172 7.84 9.27 8.37
N GLY A 173 6.92 10.19 8.72
CA GLY A 173 5.52 9.88 9.03
C GLY A 173 5.28 9.38 10.46
N ILE A 174 6.30 9.43 11.32
CA ILE A 174 6.20 9.07 12.75
C ILE A 174 5.35 10.11 13.49
N ILE A 175 4.57 9.67 14.48
CA ILE A 175 3.84 10.54 15.40
C ILE A 175 4.82 11.52 16.07
N SER A 176 4.61 12.82 15.88
CA SER A 176 5.34 13.86 16.60
C SER A 176 4.63 14.23 17.91
N ASP A 177 3.31 14.40 17.85
CA ASP A 177 2.47 14.78 18.99
C ASP A 177 1.79 13.54 19.61
N ILE A 178 2.32 13.07 20.74
CA ILE A 178 1.78 11.88 21.43
C ILE A 178 0.40 12.16 22.02
N GLU A 179 0.14 13.39 22.44
CA GLU A 179 -1.14 13.75 23.03
C GLU A 179 -2.22 13.80 21.96
N LEU A 180 -1.88 14.19 20.74
CA LEU A 180 -2.83 14.39 19.64
C LEU A 180 -2.30 13.83 18.30
N PRO A 181 -2.08 12.51 18.17
CA PRO A 181 -1.42 11.88 17.02
C PRO A 181 -2.13 12.02 15.67
N LEU A 182 -3.46 12.16 15.63
CA LEU A 182 -4.24 12.26 14.39
C LEU A 182 -5.01 13.57 14.25
N MET A 183 -4.87 14.48 15.22
CA MET A 183 -5.65 15.69 15.27
C MET A 183 -5.11 16.69 14.24
N GLY A 184 -5.95 17.03 13.27
CA GLY A 184 -5.64 18.03 12.26
C GLY A 184 -5.71 19.46 12.80
N GLU A 185 -5.16 20.43 12.06
CA GLU A 185 -5.11 21.84 12.46
C GLU A 185 -6.52 22.42 12.71
N LYS A 186 -7.48 22.11 11.83
CA LYS A 186 -8.87 22.60 11.95
C LYS A 186 -9.54 22.05 13.20
N GLN A 187 -9.40 20.75 13.47
CA GLN A 187 -9.96 20.12 14.66
C GLN A 187 -9.33 20.71 15.92
N PHE A 188 -8.00 20.80 15.97
CA PHE A 188 -7.27 21.39 17.09
C PHE A 188 -7.78 22.81 17.42
N ARG A 189 -7.94 23.65 16.39
CA ARG A 189 -8.47 25.00 16.57
C ARG A 189 -9.87 25.00 17.17
N LEU A 190 -10.80 24.20 16.64
CA LEU A 190 -12.17 24.12 17.12
C LEU A 190 -12.26 23.55 18.55
N THR A 191 -11.33 22.67 18.93
CA THR A 191 -11.32 22.06 20.27
C THR A 191 -10.72 22.97 21.32
N PHE A 192 -9.63 23.70 21.01
CA PHE A 192 -8.83 24.38 22.04
C PHE A 192 -8.82 25.91 21.96
N ARG A 193 -9.12 26.50 20.79
CA ARG A 193 -8.94 27.95 20.57
C ARG A 193 -10.26 28.66 20.26
N ASP A 194 -11.00 28.12 19.32
CA ASP A 194 -12.21 28.74 18.79
C ASP A 194 -13.42 28.35 19.64
N ARG A 195 -14.44 29.20 19.69
CA ARG A 195 -15.74 28.80 20.23
C ARG A 195 -16.42 27.89 19.22
N LYS A 196 -16.46 26.58 19.49
CA LYS A 196 -17.24 25.62 18.71
C LYS A 196 -18.72 25.63 19.10
N ASP A 197 -19.54 25.12 18.21
CA ASP A 197 -20.95 24.82 18.49
C ASP A 197 -21.02 23.80 19.64
N PRO A 198 -21.77 24.07 20.74
CA PRO A 198 -21.93 23.14 21.86
C PRO A 198 -22.55 21.79 21.45
N ASN A 199 -23.27 21.73 20.32
CA ASN A 199 -23.85 20.50 19.80
C ASN A 199 -22.94 19.77 18.79
N SER A 200 -21.68 20.18 18.68
CA SER A 200 -20.73 19.64 17.71
C SER A 200 -19.48 19.05 18.37
N SER A 201 -19.07 17.87 17.88
CA SER A 201 -17.74 17.31 18.15
C SER A 201 -16.86 17.48 16.90
N PRO A 202 -15.80 18.31 16.99
CA PRO A 202 -14.80 18.44 15.93
C PRO A 202 -14.21 17.08 15.51
N ALA A 203 -13.99 16.15 16.44
CA ALA A 203 -13.54 14.80 16.15
C ALA A 203 -14.53 14.03 15.27
N ILE A 204 -15.83 14.08 15.58
CA ILE A 204 -16.85 13.39 14.78
C ILE A 204 -16.98 14.03 13.39
N LEU A 205 -16.98 15.36 13.31
CA LEU A 205 -17.05 16.07 12.02
C LEU A 205 -15.87 15.71 11.10
N ASP A 206 -14.69 15.52 11.67
CA ASP A 206 -13.48 15.13 10.95
C ASP A 206 -13.55 13.69 10.38
N VAL A 207 -14.46 12.84 10.89
CA VAL A 207 -14.71 11.49 10.34
C VAL A 207 -15.57 11.56 9.06
N LEU A 208 -16.62 12.38 9.05
CA LEU A 208 -17.66 12.38 7.99
C LEU A 208 -17.13 12.69 6.58
N GLY A 209 -16.10 13.51 6.47
CA GLY A 209 -15.51 13.96 5.20
C GLY A 209 -14.10 13.43 4.93
N SER A 210 -13.77 12.25 5.48
CA SER A 210 -12.39 11.75 5.50
C SER A 210 -12.27 10.40 4.79
N CYS A 211 -11.15 10.18 4.09
CA CYS A 211 -10.76 8.88 3.52
C CYS A 211 -10.17 7.96 4.60
N ARG A 212 -9.59 8.49 5.68
CA ARG A 212 -9.02 7.73 6.80
C ARG A 212 -9.95 6.65 7.40
N PRO A 213 -11.23 6.92 7.73
CA PRO A 213 -12.13 5.86 8.23
C PRO A 213 -12.41 4.78 7.18
N LYS A 214 -12.44 5.13 5.90
CA LYS A 214 -12.69 4.19 4.79
C LYS A 214 -11.49 3.26 4.62
N ILE A 215 -10.28 3.83 4.65
CA ILE A 215 -9.03 3.07 4.61
C ILE A 215 -8.92 2.17 5.85
N TYR A 216 -9.24 2.68 7.04
CA TYR A 216 -9.32 1.85 8.25
C TYR A 216 -10.30 0.69 8.08
N ALA A 217 -11.50 0.92 7.54
CA ALA A 217 -12.49 -0.11 7.31
C ALA A 217 -11.97 -1.19 6.34
N LEU A 218 -11.35 -0.80 5.22
CA LEU A 218 -10.73 -1.74 4.28
C LEU A 218 -9.62 -2.57 4.94
N LEU A 219 -8.73 -1.93 5.69
CA LEU A 219 -7.67 -2.64 6.42
C LEU A 219 -8.26 -3.60 7.46
N HIS A 220 -9.31 -3.20 8.18
CA HIS A 220 -9.97 -4.04 9.16
C HIS A 220 -10.69 -5.23 8.50
N LEU A 221 -11.34 -5.02 7.37
CA LEU A 221 -11.95 -6.10 6.58
C LEU A 221 -10.90 -7.12 6.16
N LEU A 222 -9.76 -6.67 5.64
CA LEU A 222 -8.66 -7.53 5.20
C LEU A 222 -7.97 -8.27 6.35
N ASN A 223 -7.70 -7.58 7.46
CA ASN A 223 -6.91 -8.13 8.57
C ASN A 223 -7.74 -8.90 9.61
N CYS A 224 -9.06 -8.73 9.65
CA CYS A 224 -9.90 -9.30 10.71
C CYS A 224 -11.11 -10.08 10.21
N HIS A 225 -11.81 -9.61 9.16
CA HIS A 225 -13.06 -10.24 8.73
C HIS A 225 -12.91 -11.22 7.57
N LYS A 226 -11.98 -10.96 6.65
CA LYS A 226 -11.82 -11.69 5.39
C LYS A 226 -10.45 -12.38 5.30
N VAL A 227 -9.85 -12.70 6.46
CA VAL A 227 -8.51 -13.29 6.58
C VAL A 227 -8.41 -14.57 5.75
N ASP A 228 -9.39 -15.47 5.83
CA ASP A 228 -9.40 -16.73 5.08
C ASP A 228 -9.33 -16.51 3.56
N VAL A 229 -10.01 -15.48 3.05
CA VAL A 229 -9.99 -15.12 1.63
C VAL A 229 -8.64 -14.54 1.25
N VAL A 230 -8.07 -13.68 2.11
CA VAL A 230 -6.74 -13.10 1.91
C VAL A 230 -5.67 -14.19 1.87
N GLU A 231 -5.73 -15.16 2.78
CA GLU A 231 -4.82 -16.31 2.83
C GLU A 231 -4.96 -17.17 1.57
N ALA A 232 -6.17 -17.55 1.19
CA ALA A 232 -6.41 -18.35 -0.01
C ALA A 232 -5.91 -17.66 -1.30
N VAL A 233 -6.07 -16.34 -1.40
CA VAL A 233 -5.58 -15.56 -2.54
C VAL A 233 -4.04 -15.47 -2.50
N ASN A 234 -3.45 -15.26 -1.32
CA ASN A 234 -1.99 -15.22 -1.17
C ASN A 234 -1.33 -16.57 -1.51
N ASP A 235 -1.94 -17.68 -1.11
CA ASP A 235 -1.45 -19.03 -1.44
C ASP A 235 -1.49 -19.29 -2.94
N ARG A 236 -2.57 -18.85 -3.61
CA ARG A 236 -2.78 -19.06 -5.04
C ARG A 236 -1.91 -18.17 -5.92
N TYR A 237 -1.78 -16.89 -5.56
CA TYR A 237 -1.19 -15.87 -6.43
C TYR A 237 0.14 -15.30 -5.92
N ARG A 238 0.58 -15.65 -4.71
CA ARG A 238 1.84 -15.19 -4.08
C ARG A 238 2.01 -13.66 -4.15
N ILE A 239 0.95 -12.96 -3.74
CA ILE A 239 0.81 -11.50 -3.86
C ILE A 239 1.60 -10.74 -2.79
N SER A 240 1.97 -11.41 -1.70
CA SER A 240 2.67 -10.78 -0.58
C SER A 240 4.01 -10.19 -1.02
N GLN A 241 4.05 -8.86 -1.09
CA GLN A 241 5.24 -8.07 -1.32
C GLN A 241 5.60 -7.34 -0.03
N PRO A 242 6.90 -7.22 0.30
CA PRO A 242 7.32 -6.41 1.44
C PRO A 242 6.90 -4.96 1.20
N LEU A 243 6.33 -4.34 2.23
CA LEU A 243 5.96 -2.93 2.19
C LEU A 243 7.20 -2.07 2.39
N GLU A 244 7.19 -0.88 1.79
CA GLU A 244 8.21 0.11 2.09
C GLU A 244 8.10 0.56 3.55
N MET A 245 9.23 0.99 4.13
CA MET A 245 9.29 1.45 5.53
C MET A 245 8.23 2.53 5.83
N ARG A 246 8.02 3.46 4.88
CA ARG A 246 7.02 4.53 5.01
C ARG A 246 5.58 3.98 5.03
N ASP A 247 5.30 2.97 4.21
CA ASP A 247 4.02 2.28 4.19
C ASP A 247 3.80 1.50 5.49
N GLU A 248 4.80 0.80 6.01
CA GLU A 248 4.70 0.11 7.30
C GLU A 248 4.38 1.07 8.46
N ILE A 249 5.03 2.25 8.51
CA ILE A 249 4.76 3.28 9.51
C ILE A 249 3.35 3.84 9.38
N THR A 250 2.91 4.09 8.15
CA THR A 250 1.56 4.62 7.86
C THR A 250 0.51 3.59 8.23
N LYS A 251 0.76 2.32 7.90
CA LYS A 251 -0.13 1.19 8.18
C LYS A 251 -0.42 1.09 9.68
N LEU A 252 0.60 1.23 10.54
CA LEU A 252 0.38 1.25 11.99
C LEU A 252 -0.61 2.33 12.44
N LEU A 253 -0.54 3.53 11.85
CA LEU A 253 -1.50 4.59 12.17
C LEU A 253 -2.89 4.29 11.62
N ALA A 254 -2.96 3.83 10.37
CA ALA A 254 -4.21 3.54 9.70
C ALA A 254 -4.98 2.41 10.41
N GLU A 255 -4.30 1.33 10.81
CA GLU A 255 -4.89 0.22 11.58
C GLU A 255 -5.36 0.63 12.98
N ASN A 256 -4.76 1.69 13.54
CA ASN A 256 -5.13 2.22 14.86
C ASN A 256 -5.98 3.49 14.78
N TYR A 257 -6.53 3.82 13.60
CA TYR A 257 -7.29 5.05 13.38
C TYR A 257 -8.48 5.17 14.33
N PHE A 258 -9.33 4.14 14.43
CA PHE A 258 -10.54 4.21 15.24
C PHE A 258 -10.27 4.39 16.74
N PRO A 259 -9.39 3.60 17.40
CA PRO A 259 -9.02 3.84 18.80
C PRO A 259 -8.43 5.22 19.05
N LEU A 260 -7.59 5.72 18.14
CA LEU A 260 -7.00 7.04 18.24
C LEU A 260 -8.05 8.15 18.12
N LYS A 261 -8.98 8.02 17.18
CA LYS A 261 -10.08 8.98 16.99
C LYS A 261 -11.04 8.99 18.18
N LEU A 262 -11.34 7.82 18.74
CA LEU A 262 -12.14 7.72 19.98
C LEU A 262 -11.43 8.41 21.15
N GLY A 263 -10.11 8.29 21.24
CA GLY A 263 -9.30 9.03 22.23
C GLY A 263 -9.41 10.54 22.11
N GLU A 264 -9.41 11.08 20.88
CA GLU A 264 -9.64 12.51 20.64
C GLU A 264 -11.02 12.97 21.09
N ILE A 265 -12.06 12.14 20.94
CA ILE A 265 -13.41 12.44 21.45
C ILE A 265 -13.37 12.56 22.98
N TRP A 266 -12.64 11.70 23.69
CA TRP A 266 -12.48 11.81 25.15
C TRP A 266 -11.75 13.08 25.58
N VAL A 267 -10.73 13.51 24.81
CA VAL A 267 -10.03 14.78 25.04
C VAL A 267 -10.96 15.96 24.81
N GLU A 268 -11.77 15.93 23.75
CA GLU A 268 -12.79 16.94 23.47
C GLU A 268 -13.83 17.02 24.58
N LEU A 269 -14.37 15.88 25.01
CA LEU A 269 -15.36 15.82 26.09
C LEU A 269 -14.83 16.43 27.39
N LYS A 270 -13.58 16.09 27.77
CA LYS A 270 -12.93 16.68 28.94
C LYS A 270 -12.82 18.20 28.80
N LYS A 271 -12.43 18.68 27.62
CA LYS A 271 -12.29 20.11 27.34
C LYS A 271 -13.63 20.85 27.39
N ASP A 272 -14.68 20.23 26.87
CA ASP A 272 -16.02 20.81 26.85
C ASP A 272 -16.58 21.00 28.25
N MET A 273 -16.36 20.03 29.14
CA MET A 273 -16.74 20.14 30.55
C MET A 273 -16.00 21.28 31.26
N GLU A 274 -14.70 21.43 31.01
CA GLU A 274 -13.90 22.54 31.55
C GLU A 274 -14.42 23.91 31.08
N VAL A 275 -14.72 24.05 29.79
CA VAL A 275 -15.22 25.31 29.19
C VAL A 275 -16.63 25.63 29.67
N ALA A 276 -17.50 24.64 29.82
CA ALA A 276 -18.86 24.81 30.33
C ALA A 276 -18.92 25.04 31.84
N GLY A 277 -17.80 24.89 32.56
CA GLY A 277 -17.77 24.96 34.03
C GLY A 277 -18.54 23.82 34.71
N ILE A 278 -18.77 22.71 33.98
CA ILE A 278 -19.49 21.54 34.48
C ILE A 278 -18.49 20.69 35.26
N ARG A 279 -18.80 20.42 36.54
CA ARG A 279 -18.04 19.50 37.36
C ARG A 279 -18.70 18.11 37.31
N PRO A 280 -18.06 17.11 36.68
CA PRO A 280 -18.60 15.75 36.64
C PRO A 280 -18.65 15.13 38.03
N LEU A 281 -19.48 14.10 38.20
CA LEU A 281 -19.44 13.26 39.40
C LEU A 281 -18.08 12.57 39.50
N ALA A 282 -17.68 12.18 40.72
CA ALA A 282 -16.35 11.61 40.96
C ALA A 282 -16.05 10.40 40.05
N TYR A 283 -17.02 9.50 39.88
CA TYR A 283 -16.88 8.33 39.00
C TYR A 283 -16.75 8.71 37.52
N ASP A 284 -17.55 9.66 37.03
CA ASP A 284 -17.48 10.12 35.63
C ASP A 284 -16.12 10.77 35.34
N LEU A 285 -15.62 11.58 36.27
CA LEU A 285 -14.31 12.21 36.17
C LEU A 285 -13.19 11.16 36.11
N GLU A 286 -13.29 10.09 36.91
CA GLU A 286 -12.33 9.00 36.91
C GLU A 286 -12.35 8.22 35.58
N ILE A 287 -13.54 7.97 35.01
CA ILE A 287 -13.70 7.32 33.71
C ILE A 287 -13.05 8.17 32.62
N ILE A 288 -13.41 9.45 32.52
CA ILE A 288 -12.87 10.37 31.51
C ILE A 288 -11.34 10.45 31.61
N SER A 289 -10.83 10.66 32.83
CA SER A 289 -9.39 10.74 33.07
C SER A 289 -8.67 9.44 32.72
N THR A 290 -9.30 8.29 33.00
CA THR A 290 -8.75 6.97 32.66
C THR A 290 -8.73 6.75 31.15
N MET A 291 -9.79 7.12 30.43
CA MET A 291 -9.85 6.99 28.98
C MET A 291 -8.82 7.89 28.28
N VAL A 292 -8.68 9.15 28.71
CA VAL A 292 -7.64 10.06 28.20
C VAL A 292 -6.24 9.51 28.48
N ARG A 293 -5.98 8.99 29.69
CA ARG A 293 -4.69 8.36 30.02
C ARG A 293 -4.42 7.12 29.17
N ARG A 294 -5.44 6.28 28.91
CA ARG A 294 -5.33 5.10 28.05
C ARG A 294 -4.98 5.50 26.62
N TYR A 295 -5.63 6.55 26.11
CA TYR A 295 -5.33 7.12 24.80
C TYR A 295 -3.87 7.55 24.68
N TYR A 296 -3.33 8.34 25.62
CA TYR A 296 -1.92 8.75 25.57
C TYR A 296 -0.95 7.57 25.64
N LYS A 297 -1.23 6.57 26.49
CA LYS A 297 -0.42 5.34 26.53
C LYS A 297 -0.44 4.59 25.20
N TRP A 298 -1.59 4.58 24.52
CA TRP A 298 -1.72 3.96 23.19
C TRP A 298 -0.90 4.71 22.14
N SER A 299 -0.94 6.04 22.15
CA SER A 299 -0.09 6.88 21.28
C SER A 299 1.40 6.61 21.49
N VAL A 300 1.86 6.51 22.74
CA VAL A 300 3.27 6.14 23.06
C VAL A 300 3.60 4.76 22.50
N PHE A 301 2.70 3.79 22.67
CA PHE A 301 2.90 2.44 22.17
C PHE A 301 3.06 2.43 20.64
N ILE A 302 2.20 3.12 19.91
CA ILE A 302 2.27 3.21 18.44
C ILE A 302 3.55 3.90 18.00
N ARG A 303 3.92 5.03 18.61
CA ARG A 303 5.17 5.73 18.28
C ARG A 303 6.39 4.83 18.48
N ASN A 304 6.45 4.11 19.61
CA ASN A 304 7.55 3.18 19.87
C ASN A 304 7.58 2.03 18.84
N ALA A 305 6.43 1.59 18.33
CA ALA A 305 6.36 0.60 17.25
C ALA A 305 6.87 1.18 15.92
N GLN A 306 6.52 2.42 15.58
CA GLN A 306 7.05 3.12 14.40
C GLN A 306 8.58 3.29 14.49
N GLU A 307 9.10 3.70 15.65
CA GLU A 307 10.55 3.84 15.87
C GLU A 307 11.29 2.49 15.69
N LYS A 308 10.69 1.39 16.13
CA LYS A 308 11.25 0.05 15.92
C LYS A 308 11.35 -0.32 14.43
N ILE A 309 10.37 0.08 13.62
CA ILE A 309 10.41 -0.14 12.16
C ILE A 309 11.60 0.62 11.57
N VAL A 310 11.76 1.90 11.89
CA VAL A 310 12.90 2.71 11.41
C VAL A 310 14.23 2.13 11.86
N GLN A 311 14.34 1.70 13.12
CA GLN A 311 15.56 1.06 13.63
C GLN A 311 15.86 -0.27 12.92
N LYS A 312 14.83 -1.06 12.60
CA LYS A 312 14.98 -2.31 11.85
C LYS A 312 15.51 -2.04 10.44
N GLN A 313 14.94 -1.05 9.76
CA GLN A 313 15.36 -0.65 8.41
C GLN A 313 16.82 -0.15 8.40
N LYS A 314 17.18 0.77 9.31
CA LYS A 314 18.56 1.25 9.45
C LYS A 314 19.56 0.13 9.74
N LYS A 315 19.19 -0.84 10.58
CA LYS A 315 20.04 -2.02 10.84
C LYS A 315 20.20 -2.90 9.60
N GLN A 316 19.19 -2.99 8.77
CA GLN A 316 19.24 -3.76 7.53
C GLN A 316 20.13 -3.07 6.50
N GLU A 317 19.99 -1.77 6.31
CA GLU A 317 20.83 -0.95 5.43
C GLU A 317 22.31 -1.05 5.82
N ILE A 318 22.64 -0.94 7.11
CA ILE A 318 24.03 -1.09 7.60
C ILE A 318 24.57 -2.50 7.33
N LYS A 319 23.74 -3.54 7.38
CA LYS A 319 24.17 -4.91 7.07
C LYS A 319 24.44 -5.06 5.57
N GLU A 320 23.55 -4.56 4.73
CA GLU A 320 23.69 -4.58 3.28
C GLU A 320 24.93 -3.80 2.82
N GLU A 321 25.16 -2.62 3.40
CA GLU A 321 26.35 -1.81 3.17
C GLU A 321 27.63 -2.57 3.56
N LYS A 322 27.66 -3.23 4.72
CA LYS A 322 28.81 -4.06 5.14
C LYS A 322 29.06 -5.23 4.20
N LEU A 323 28.00 -5.91 3.77
CA LEU A 323 28.12 -7.02 2.81
C LEU A 323 28.65 -6.52 1.48
N PHE A 324 28.17 -5.38 1.01
CA PHE A 324 28.66 -4.73 -0.20
C PHE A 324 30.14 -4.36 -0.11
N TYR A 325 30.58 -3.73 0.99
CA TYR A 325 32.00 -3.42 1.18
C TYR A 325 32.89 -4.65 1.31
N ASN A 326 32.41 -5.72 1.96
CA ASN A 326 33.14 -6.99 2.01
C ASN A 326 33.28 -7.59 0.61
N HIS A 327 32.21 -7.56 -0.18
CA HIS A 327 32.24 -8.03 -1.56
C HIS A 327 33.23 -7.24 -2.42
N LEU A 328 33.24 -5.90 -2.32
CA LEU A 328 34.23 -5.06 -3.00
C LEU A 328 35.67 -5.40 -2.58
N ARG A 329 35.90 -5.66 -1.29
CA ARG A 329 37.21 -6.07 -0.77
C ARG A 329 37.62 -7.44 -1.32
N GLU A 330 36.70 -8.39 -1.41
CA GLU A 330 36.96 -9.71 -1.99
C GLU A 330 37.35 -9.62 -3.46
N ILE A 331 36.63 -8.81 -4.25
CA ILE A 331 36.97 -8.55 -5.66
C ILE A 331 38.39 -7.97 -5.79
N HIS A 332 38.69 -6.91 -5.02
CA HIS A 332 40.02 -6.30 -5.07
C HIS A 332 41.11 -7.27 -4.59
N LEU A 333 40.82 -8.14 -3.61
CA LEU A 333 41.74 -9.17 -3.15
C LEU A 333 42.00 -10.20 -4.24
N SER A 334 40.97 -10.65 -4.96
CA SER A 334 41.14 -11.57 -6.10
C SER A 334 41.99 -10.96 -7.20
N GLU A 335 41.74 -9.72 -7.61
CA GLU A 335 42.56 -9.03 -8.62
C GLU A 335 44.03 -8.92 -8.18
N SER A 336 44.27 -8.63 -6.89
CA SER A 336 45.62 -8.55 -6.33
C SER A 336 46.32 -9.91 -6.29
N LEU A 337 45.58 -10.99 -6.04
CA LEU A 337 46.11 -12.36 -6.04
C LEU A 337 46.45 -12.82 -7.47
N ASP A 338 45.59 -12.53 -8.45
CA ASP A 338 45.83 -12.84 -9.86
C ASP A 338 47.08 -12.11 -10.37
N ALA A 339 47.23 -10.83 -10.07
CA ALA A 339 48.44 -10.06 -10.41
C ALA A 339 49.71 -10.64 -9.76
N LEU A 340 49.61 -11.17 -8.53
CA LEU A 340 50.74 -11.77 -7.84
C LEU A 340 51.12 -13.14 -8.44
N ASP A 341 50.15 -13.91 -8.90
CA ASP A 341 50.42 -15.17 -9.61
C ASP A 341 51.03 -14.93 -10.99
N ASP A 342 50.63 -13.88 -11.70
CA ASP A 342 51.28 -13.44 -12.94
C ASP A 342 52.75 -13.04 -12.69
N LEU A 343 53.01 -12.25 -11.65
CA LEU A 343 54.39 -11.89 -11.26
C LEU A 343 55.22 -13.13 -10.90
N ARG A 344 54.65 -14.09 -10.16
CA ARG A 344 55.33 -15.36 -9.84
C ARG A 344 55.61 -16.19 -11.09
N TYR A 345 54.69 -16.22 -12.04
CA TYR A 345 54.88 -16.90 -13.32
C TYR A 345 56.03 -16.26 -14.10
N ILE A 346 56.02 -14.93 -14.23
CA ILE A 346 57.08 -14.16 -14.89
C ILE A 346 58.43 -14.45 -14.22
N ALA A 347 58.54 -14.28 -12.89
CA ALA A 347 59.77 -14.52 -12.14
C ALA A 347 60.28 -15.97 -12.28
N ARG A 348 59.39 -16.96 -12.35
CA ARG A 348 59.77 -18.36 -12.59
C ARG A 348 60.35 -18.59 -13.99
N CYS A 349 59.90 -17.82 -14.98
CA CYS A 349 60.36 -17.92 -16.36
C CYS A 349 61.67 -17.14 -16.59
N THR A 350 61.81 -15.96 -15.97
CA THR A 350 62.92 -15.02 -16.21
C THR A 350 64.08 -15.18 -15.22
N GLU A 351 63.81 -15.52 -13.95
CA GLU A 351 64.85 -15.59 -12.91
C GLU A 351 65.27 -17.02 -12.57
N ASN A 352 66.59 -17.27 -12.64
CA ASN A 352 67.14 -18.60 -12.42
C ASN A 352 66.92 -19.11 -10.98
N VAL A 353 67.01 -18.21 -9.98
CA VAL A 353 66.88 -18.55 -8.56
C VAL A 353 65.47 -19.02 -8.23
N PHE A 354 64.44 -18.29 -8.67
CA PHE A 354 63.03 -18.67 -8.47
C PHE A 354 62.67 -19.96 -9.19
N ARG A 355 63.20 -20.17 -10.41
CA ARG A 355 63.04 -21.42 -11.15
C ARG A 355 63.62 -22.64 -10.42
N LEU A 356 64.81 -22.50 -9.82
CA LEU A 356 65.46 -23.55 -9.05
C LEU A 356 64.73 -23.85 -7.74
N MET A 357 64.31 -22.82 -6.99
CA MET A 357 63.50 -22.98 -5.79
C MET A 357 62.16 -23.68 -6.07
N ALA A 358 61.46 -23.28 -7.14
CA ALA A 358 60.20 -23.92 -7.52
C ALA A 358 60.40 -25.41 -7.86
N LYS A 359 61.51 -25.76 -8.53
CA LYS A 359 61.86 -27.14 -8.85
C LYS A 359 62.20 -27.97 -7.60
N MET A 360 62.85 -27.37 -6.61
CA MET A 360 63.08 -28.00 -5.30
C MET A 360 61.75 -28.23 -4.56
N LYS A 361 60.88 -27.22 -4.51
CA LYS A 361 59.57 -27.31 -3.87
C LYS A 361 58.70 -28.41 -4.49
N GLN A 362 58.73 -28.54 -5.82
CA GLN A 362 58.05 -29.63 -6.54
C GLN A 362 58.63 -31.00 -6.18
N LYS A 363 59.97 -31.13 -6.10
CA LYS A 363 60.61 -32.38 -5.67
C LYS A 363 60.22 -32.77 -4.24
N ASP A 364 60.13 -31.80 -3.33
CA ASP A 364 59.73 -32.06 -1.95
C ASP A 364 58.23 -32.43 -1.84
N GLN A 365 57.36 -31.82 -2.65
CA GLN A 365 55.96 -32.23 -2.77
C GLN A 365 55.84 -33.68 -3.26
N VAL A 366 56.60 -34.05 -4.30
CA VAL A 366 56.67 -35.44 -4.79
C VAL A 366 57.20 -36.35 -3.71
N ARG A 367 58.22 -35.98 -2.93
CA ARG A 367 58.71 -36.82 -1.83
C ARG A 367 57.67 -37.00 -0.73
N LYS A 368 56.87 -35.98 -0.43
CA LYS A 368 55.80 -36.06 0.57
C LYS A 368 54.67 -37.01 0.16
N THR A 369 54.40 -37.18 -1.14
CA THR A 369 53.44 -38.18 -1.60
C THR A 369 53.93 -39.63 -1.50
N TRP A 370 55.21 -39.85 -1.16
CA TRP A 370 55.76 -41.19 -0.93
C TRP A 370 55.62 -41.64 0.54
N VAL A 371 55.15 -40.78 1.44
CA VAL A 371 54.91 -41.14 2.84
C VAL A 371 53.61 -41.94 2.91
N TYR A 372 53.74 -43.22 3.22
CA TYR A 372 52.64 -44.19 3.33
C TYR A 372 51.89 -44.00 4.65
N ASP A 373 50.62 -43.60 4.59
CA ASP A 373 49.74 -43.50 5.76
C ASP A 373 48.70 -44.65 5.73
N PRO A 374 48.77 -45.63 6.67
CA PRO A 374 47.90 -46.80 6.66
C PRO A 374 46.41 -46.50 6.89
N GLU A 375 46.04 -45.35 7.45
CA GLU A 375 44.62 -45.02 7.74
C GLU A 375 43.85 -44.48 6.52
N PHE A 376 44.54 -44.03 5.47
CA PHE A 376 43.92 -43.33 4.34
C PHE A 376 43.38 -44.24 3.22
N TYR A 377 43.66 -45.54 3.25
CA TYR A 377 43.33 -46.43 2.11
C TYR A 377 41.88 -46.94 2.09
N ILE A 378 41.08 -46.70 3.13
CA ILE A 378 39.72 -47.25 3.20
C ILE A 378 38.70 -46.39 2.42
N LYS A 379 39.02 -45.15 2.00
CA LYS A 379 38.07 -44.32 1.24
C LYS A 379 38.72 -43.60 0.05
N PHE A 380 38.58 -44.25 -1.11
CA PHE A 380 38.74 -43.75 -2.49
C PHE A 380 40.17 -43.64 -3.06
N HIS A 381 40.34 -44.16 -4.29
CA HIS A 381 41.45 -43.80 -5.16
C HIS A 381 41.34 -42.31 -5.51
N MET A 382 42.24 -41.48 -5.01
CA MET A 382 42.33 -40.07 -5.41
C MET A 382 42.97 -39.97 -6.80
N THR A 383 42.16 -39.88 -7.86
CA THR A 383 42.64 -39.55 -9.21
C THR A 383 43.00 -38.08 -9.39
N PHE A 384 42.72 -37.21 -8.41
CA PHE A 384 43.12 -35.80 -8.41
C PHE A 384 43.92 -35.44 -7.16
N MET A 385 45.24 -35.30 -7.31
CA MET A 385 46.09 -34.68 -6.28
C MET A 385 46.08 -33.15 -6.46
N HIS A 386 45.20 -32.46 -5.73
CA HIS A 386 45.10 -30.99 -5.77
C HIS A 386 46.38 -30.24 -5.36
N THR A 387 47.32 -30.91 -4.70
CA THR A 387 48.55 -30.32 -4.14
C THR A 387 49.80 -30.49 -4.99
N LEU A 388 49.72 -31.26 -6.09
CA LEU A 388 50.88 -31.59 -6.92
C LEU A 388 50.91 -30.70 -8.16
N SER A 389 51.74 -29.65 -8.13
CA SER A 389 51.89 -28.73 -9.26
C SER A 389 52.74 -29.41 -10.34
N VAL A 390 52.12 -30.12 -11.28
CA VAL A 390 52.84 -30.77 -12.40
C VAL A 390 53.10 -29.72 -13.49
N THR A 391 54.34 -29.62 -13.95
CA THR A 391 54.69 -28.72 -15.06
C THR A 391 54.19 -29.34 -16.37
N VAL A 392 52.98 -29.02 -16.79
CA VAL A 392 52.48 -29.43 -18.10
C VAL A 392 53.13 -28.52 -19.14
N ARG A 393 53.93 -29.10 -20.03
CA ARG A 393 54.41 -28.40 -21.23
C ARG A 393 53.17 -28.19 -22.11
N ARG A 394 52.63 -26.97 -22.19
CA ARG A 394 51.65 -26.62 -23.23
C ARG A 394 52.34 -26.86 -24.57
N LEU A 395 52.06 -27.99 -25.22
CA LEU A 395 52.36 -28.17 -26.62
C LEU A 395 51.40 -27.26 -27.37
N THR A 396 51.95 -26.19 -27.92
CA THR A 396 51.28 -25.35 -28.92
C THR A 396 50.81 -26.24 -30.07
N GLN A 397 49.49 -26.29 -30.28
CA GLN A 397 48.88 -26.59 -31.58
C GLN A 397 48.07 -25.36 -31.99
#